data_AF-A0A9D5FLW6-F1
#
_entry.id   AF-A0A9D5FLW6-F1
#
_cell.length_a   1.000
_cell.length_b   1.000
_cell.length_c   1.000
_cell.angle_alpha   90.00
_cell.angle_beta   90.00
_cell.angle_gamma   90.00
#
_symmetry.space_group_name_H-M   'P 1'
#
loop_
_entity.id
_entity.type
_entity.pdbx_description
1 polymer ?
#
loop_
_entity_poly.entity_id
_entity_poly.type
_entity_poly.pdbx_seq_one_letter_code
_entity_poly.pdbx_strand_id
1 'polypeptide(L)'
;MKLIVAGKDETDSLGSVVAAEAKALTEAHSVPFCSPQHSAVSLRQARNRDEYIATLQQLLRIGSGIRTVFTTPPRPRTGLLLPFLARIKRKLMCFRAYEHGYIAHQQTTHNELLASAMELERAGHEARRQSLERRISELEARISKLEGRDGSLP
;
A
#
# COMPACT_ATOMS: atom_id res chain seq x y z
N MET A 1 24.88 -13.34 6.52
CA MET A 1 25.06 -12.06 7.23
C MET A 1 25.00 -12.38 8.72
N LYS A 2 25.97 -11.94 9.55
CA LYS A 2 25.93 -12.20 11.00
C LYS A 2 25.01 -11.18 11.68
N LEU A 3 24.01 -11.64 12.44
CA LEU A 3 23.09 -10.80 13.19
C LEU A 3 23.56 -10.74 14.65
N ILE A 4 24.12 -9.60 15.03
CA ILE A 4 24.55 -9.35 16.40
C ILE A 4 23.51 -8.46 17.06
N VAL A 5 22.80 -9.00 18.05
CA VAL A 5 21.82 -8.27 18.85
C VAL A 5 22.34 -8.21 20.29
N ALA A 6 22.47 -7.00 20.84
CA ALA A 6 23.03 -6.77 22.19
C ALA A 6 24.39 -7.45 22.44
N GLY A 7 25.25 -7.52 21.42
CA GLY A 7 26.60 -8.10 21.51
C GLY A 7 26.65 -9.63 21.49
N LYS A 8 25.52 -10.32 21.35
CA LYS A 8 25.44 -11.78 21.17
C LYS A 8 25.11 -12.11 19.72
N ASP A 9 25.75 -13.16 19.20
CA ASP A 9 25.46 -13.70 17.87
C ASP A 9 24.16 -14.51 17.94
N GLU A 10 23.11 -13.96 17.35
CA GLU A 10 21.76 -14.53 17.32
C GLU A 10 21.40 -14.95 15.88
N THR A 11 22.41 -15.16 15.02
CA THR A 11 22.21 -15.50 13.61
C THR A 11 21.39 -16.77 13.43
N ASP A 12 21.55 -17.77 14.30
CA ASP A 12 20.81 -19.04 14.18
C ASP A 12 19.37 -18.95 14.70
N SER A 13 19.09 -18.06 15.67
CA SER A 13 17.77 -17.91 16.28
C SER A 13 16.88 -16.94 15.48
N LEU A 14 17.44 -15.80 15.04
CA LEU A 14 16.72 -14.73 14.36
C LEU A 14 16.96 -14.73 12.85
N GLY A 15 18.00 -15.39 12.35
CA GLY A 15 18.34 -15.36 10.93
C GLY A 15 17.25 -15.91 10.03
N SER A 16 16.55 -16.97 10.45
CA SER A 16 15.43 -17.54 9.71
C SER A 16 14.20 -16.63 9.69
N VAL A 17 13.89 -15.98 10.81
CA VAL A 17 12.78 -15.02 10.94
C VAL A 17 13.06 -13.77 10.12
N VAL A 18 14.26 -13.19 10.25
CA VAL A 18 14.68 -12.00 9.50
C VAL A 18 14.77 -12.32 8.00
N ALA A 19 15.24 -13.51 7.61
CA ALA A 19 15.26 -13.92 6.21
C ALA A 19 13.84 -14.13 5.65
N ALA A 20 12.93 -14.74 6.41
CA ALA A 20 11.55 -14.91 6.02
C ALA A 20 10.83 -13.56 5.87
N GLU A 21 11.04 -12.64 6.81
CA GLU A 21 10.46 -11.31 6.78
C GLU A 21 11.07 -10.42 5.71
N ALA A 22 12.39 -10.50 5.49
CA ALA A 22 13.05 -9.85 4.36
C ALA A 22 12.53 -10.38 3.02
N LYS A 23 12.28 -11.68 2.91
CA LYS A 23 11.70 -12.29 1.71
C LYS A 23 10.25 -11.84 1.50
N ALA A 24 9.45 -11.83 2.57
CA ALA A 24 8.08 -11.33 2.53
C ALA A 24 8.01 -9.84 2.14
N LEU A 25 8.93 -9.02 2.67
CA LEU A 25 9.07 -7.62 2.28
C LEU A 25 9.51 -7.50 0.82
N THR A 26 10.46 -8.31 0.35
CA THR A 26 10.93 -8.26 -1.05
C THR A 26 9.81 -8.67 -2.02
N GLU A 27 9.00 -9.67 -1.67
CA GLU A 27 7.84 -10.10 -2.45
C GLU A 27 6.71 -9.06 -2.39
N ALA A 28 6.46 -8.45 -1.24
CA ALA A 28 5.48 -7.37 -1.06
C ALA A 28 5.87 -6.08 -1.80
N HIS A 29 7.16 -5.79 -1.95
CA HIS A 29 7.69 -4.62 -2.67
C HIS A 29 8.08 -4.93 -4.12
N SER A 30 7.76 -6.12 -4.63
CA SER A 30 7.83 -6.39 -6.06
C SER A 30 6.73 -5.58 -6.74
N VAL A 31 7.12 -4.56 -7.52
CA VAL A 31 6.18 -3.71 -8.22
C VAL A 31 5.38 -4.60 -9.18
N PRO A 32 4.07 -4.82 -8.97
CA PRO A 32 3.29 -5.62 -9.90
C PRO A 32 3.27 -4.87 -11.24
N PHE A 33 3.58 -5.58 -12.31
CA PHE A 33 3.59 -5.01 -13.66
C PHE A 33 2.20 -4.43 -13.95
N CYS A 34 2.12 -3.15 -14.33
CA CYS A 34 0.84 -2.50 -14.62
C CYS A 34 0.14 -3.22 -15.78
N SER A 35 -0.82 -4.09 -15.46
CA SER A 35 -1.70 -4.74 -16.42
C SER A 35 -2.83 -3.79 -16.84
N PRO A 36 -3.51 -4.01 -17.98
CA PRO A 36 -4.66 -3.19 -18.41
C PRO A 36 -5.80 -3.15 -17.40
N GLN A 37 -5.85 -4.13 -16.49
CA GLN A 37 -6.86 -4.25 -15.43
C GLN A 37 -6.61 -3.25 -14.29
N HIS A 38 -5.40 -2.70 -14.18
CA HIS A 38 -5.00 -1.68 -13.18
C HIS A 38 -5.15 -0.25 -13.71
N SER A 39 -6.16 -0.02 -14.57
CA SER A 39 -6.48 1.30 -15.08
C SER A 39 -7.43 2.02 -14.13
N ALA A 40 -7.27 3.33 -13.93
CA ALA A 40 -8.28 4.16 -13.25
C ALA A 40 -9.66 4.10 -13.91
N VAL A 41 -9.74 3.62 -15.16
CA VAL A 41 -10.99 3.33 -15.87
C VAL A 41 -11.77 2.18 -15.23
N SER A 42 -11.12 1.24 -14.54
CA SER A 42 -11.80 0.14 -13.84
C SER A 42 -12.66 0.64 -12.67
N LEU A 43 -12.32 1.80 -12.08
CA LEU A 43 -13.14 2.44 -11.05
C LEU A 43 -14.55 2.80 -11.55
N ARG A 44 -14.71 3.08 -12.84
CA ARG A 44 -16.03 3.35 -13.45
C ARG A 44 -16.90 2.10 -13.57
N GLN A 45 -16.31 0.93 -13.49
CA GLN A 45 -17.01 -0.35 -13.63
C GLN A 45 -17.52 -0.88 -12.29
N ALA A 46 -17.11 -0.28 -11.17
CA ALA A 46 -17.58 -0.66 -9.84
C ALA A 46 -19.09 -0.46 -9.72
N ARG A 47 -19.80 -1.51 -9.29
CA ARG A 47 -21.27 -1.53 -9.19
C ARG A 47 -21.76 -1.03 -7.85
N ASN A 48 -20.92 -1.09 -6.82
CA ASN A 48 -21.23 -0.64 -5.47
C ASN A 48 -20.04 0.12 -4.85
N ARG A 49 -20.32 0.82 -3.76
CA ARG A 49 -19.31 1.64 -3.06
C ARG A 49 -18.16 0.81 -2.52
N ASP A 50 -18.43 -0.41 -2.06
CA ASP A 50 -17.40 -1.26 -1.45
C ASP A 50 -16.42 -1.80 -2.49
N GLU A 51 -16.91 -2.18 -3.68
CA GLU A 51 -16.10 -2.59 -4.82
C GLU A 51 -15.27 -1.42 -5.36
N TYR A 52 -15.84 -0.20 -5.36
CA TYR A 52 -15.10 1.02 -5.71
C TYR A 52 -13.93 1.25 -4.74
N ILE A 53 -14.18 1.20 -3.43
CA ILE A 53 -13.15 1.43 -2.40
C ILE A 53 -12.07 0.34 -2.47
N ALA A 54 -12.46 -0.93 -2.63
CA ALA A 54 -11.52 -2.04 -2.75
C ALA A 54 -10.61 -1.89 -3.99
N THR A 55 -11.20 -1.52 -5.13
CA THR A 55 -10.46 -1.31 -6.38
C THR A 55 -9.53 -0.09 -6.26
N LEU A 56 -9.98 1.00 -5.63
CA LEU A 56 -9.17 2.19 -5.38
C LEU A 56 -7.98 1.87 -4.48
N GLN A 57 -8.19 1.13 -3.40
CA GLN A 57 -7.15 0.71 -2.48
C GLN A 57 -6.09 -0.15 -3.18
N GLN A 58 -6.51 -1.06 -4.06
CA GLN A 58 -5.59 -1.87 -4.87
C GLN A 58 -4.76 -0.99 -5.81
N LEU A 59 -5.39 -0.02 -6.49
CA LEU A 59 -4.68 0.90 -7.39
C LEU A 59 -3.67 1.79 -6.66
N LEU A 60 -4.02 2.29 -5.47
CA LEU A 60 -3.12 3.10 -4.65
C LEU A 60 -1.87 2.33 -4.21
N ARG A 61 -2.01 1.02 -3.98
CA ARG A 61 -0.87 0.14 -3.64
C ARG A 61 0.06 -0.14 -4.81
N ILE A 62 -0.46 -0.24 -6.03
CA ILE A 62 0.33 -0.49 -7.25
C ILE A 62 1.21 0.71 -7.61
N GLY A 63 0.75 1.94 -7.30
CA GLY A 63 1.47 3.19 -7.57
C GLY A 63 2.77 3.40 -6.79
N SER A 64 3.11 2.52 -5.83
CA SER A 64 4.33 2.57 -5.02
C SER A 64 5.63 2.30 -5.80
N GLY A 65 5.51 1.92 -7.07
CA GLY A 65 6.62 1.44 -7.90
C GLY A 65 7.17 2.38 -8.95
N ILE A 66 6.93 3.70 -8.88
CA ILE A 66 7.54 4.66 -9.84
C ILE A 66 9.05 4.74 -9.57
N ARG A 67 9.80 3.76 -10.09
CA ARG A 67 11.26 3.82 -10.17
C ARG A 67 11.60 4.76 -11.31
N THR A 68 12.01 5.97 -10.98
CA THR A 68 12.71 6.83 -11.93
C THR A 68 14.04 6.15 -12.25
N VAL A 69 14.06 5.34 -13.31
CA VAL A 69 15.29 4.73 -13.81
C VAL A 69 16.17 5.87 -14.30
N PHE A 70 17.27 6.13 -13.58
CA PHE A 70 18.30 7.07 -14.00
C PHE A 70 19.00 6.49 -15.23
N THR A 71 18.44 6.67 -16.42
CA THR A 71 19.11 6.30 -17.65
C THR A 71 20.35 7.17 -17.79
N THR A 72 21.52 6.56 -17.80
CA THR A 72 22.78 7.28 -17.99
C THR A 72 22.70 7.99 -19.35
N PRO A 73 22.93 9.31 -19.42
CA PRO A 73 22.78 10.01 -20.70
C PRO A 73 23.78 9.45 -21.72
N PRO A 74 23.38 9.31 -23.01
CA PRO A 74 24.26 8.82 -24.05
C PRO A 74 25.50 9.72 -24.15
N ARG A 75 26.68 9.10 -24.36
CA ARG A 75 27.97 9.83 -24.43
C ARG A 75 27.91 10.87 -25.56
N PRO A 76 28.31 12.13 -25.30
CA PRO A 76 28.34 13.15 -26.34
C PRO A 76 29.37 12.79 -27.40
N ARG A 77 29.05 13.06 -28.68
CA ARG A 77 30.00 12.93 -29.80
C ARG A 77 31.14 13.95 -29.63
N THR A 78 32.34 13.59 -30.05
CA THR A 78 33.61 14.30 -29.81
C THR A 78 33.65 15.69 -30.45
N GLY A 79 33.83 16.74 -29.63
CA GLY A 79 34.16 18.10 -30.04
C GLY A 79 34.63 18.95 -28.85
N LEU A 80 35.54 19.90 -29.07
CA LEU A 80 36.28 20.62 -28.00
C LEU A 80 35.41 21.49 -27.08
N LEU A 81 34.29 22.04 -27.56
CA LEU A 81 33.33 22.84 -26.75
C LEU A 81 32.20 22.00 -26.14
N LEU A 82 32.06 20.72 -26.55
CA LEU A 82 31.02 19.83 -26.04
C LEU A 82 31.21 19.34 -24.60
N PRO A 83 32.40 19.24 -23.96
CA PRO A 83 32.48 18.71 -22.60
C PRO A 83 31.87 19.64 -21.54
N PHE A 84 31.90 20.96 -21.77
CA PHE A 84 31.26 21.93 -20.88
C PHE A 84 29.72 21.85 -20.98
N LEU A 85 29.19 21.88 -22.20
CA LEU A 85 27.75 21.70 -22.45
C LEU A 85 27.26 20.33 -21.97
N ALA A 86 28.06 19.27 -22.10
CA ALA A 86 27.74 17.94 -21.59
C ALA A 86 27.67 17.91 -20.06
N ARG A 87 28.54 18.64 -19.35
CA ARG A 87 28.49 18.78 -17.89
C ARG A 87 27.22 19.52 -17.44
N ILE A 88 26.88 20.63 -18.10
CA ILE A 88 25.64 21.37 -17.82
C ILE A 88 24.41 20.49 -18.07
N LYS A 89 24.34 19.82 -19.23
CA LYS A 89 23.25 18.91 -19.58
C LYS A 89 23.12 17.77 -18.57
N ARG A 90 24.24 17.18 -18.14
CA ARG A 90 24.25 16.12 -17.12
C ARG A 90 23.72 16.65 -15.78
N LYS A 91 24.15 17.83 -15.33
CA LYS A 91 23.64 18.46 -14.10
C LYS A 91 22.13 18.71 -14.18
N LEU A 92 21.64 19.26 -15.30
CA LEU A 92 20.20 19.49 -15.52
C LEU A 92 19.40 18.19 -15.51
N MET A 93 19.90 17.13 -16.14
CA MET A 93 19.24 15.81 -16.09
C MET A 93 19.24 15.22 -14.68
N CYS A 94 20.35 15.30 -13.95
CA CYS A 94 20.40 14.85 -12.55
C CYS A 94 19.41 15.63 -11.68
N PHE A 95 19.34 16.95 -11.85
CA PHE A 95 18.40 17.80 -11.13
C PHE A 95 16.95 17.43 -11.44
N ARG A 96 16.59 17.31 -12.72
CA ARG A 96 15.25 16.92 -13.14
C ARG A 96 14.89 15.50 -12.66
N ALA A 97 15.85 14.58 -12.68
CA ALA A 97 15.65 13.23 -12.18
C ALA A 97 15.47 13.21 -10.66
N TYR A 98 16.14 14.10 -9.92
CA TYR A 98 15.92 14.30 -8.49
C TYR A 98 14.53 14.86 -8.21
N GLU A 99 14.09 15.90 -8.94
CA GLU A 99 12.74 16.45 -8.78
C GLU A 99 11.65 15.41 -9.07
N HIS A 100 11.77 14.66 -10.15
CA HIS A 100 10.83 13.58 -10.46
C HIS A 100 10.88 12.47 -9.41
N GLY A 101 12.07 12.12 -8.90
CA GLY A 101 12.22 11.16 -7.81
C GLY A 101 11.55 11.63 -6.52
N TYR A 102 11.70 12.91 -6.18
CA TYR A 102 11.07 13.52 -5.01
C TYR A 102 9.54 13.54 -5.13
N ILE A 103 9.00 13.96 -6.29
CA ILE A 103 7.56 13.96 -6.54
C ILE A 103 6.99 12.54 -6.51
N ALA A 104 7.66 11.58 -7.14
CA ALA A 104 7.26 10.17 -7.12
C ALA A 104 7.27 9.59 -5.70
N HIS A 105 8.28 9.95 -4.89
CA HIS A 105 8.35 9.56 -3.49
C HIS A 105 7.20 10.16 -2.68
N GLN A 106 6.96 11.48 -2.78
CA GLN A 106 5.84 12.13 -2.08
C GLN A 106 4.49 11.52 -2.46
N GLN A 107 4.27 11.24 -3.74
CA GLN A 107 3.03 10.61 -4.21
C GLN A 107 2.87 9.19 -3.68
N THR A 108 3.96 8.42 -3.63
CA THR A 108 3.95 7.07 -3.04
C THR A 108 3.59 7.12 -1.56
N THR A 109 4.26 7.97 -0.78
CA THR A 109 3.99 8.14 0.64
C THR A 109 2.55 8.58 0.90
N HIS A 110 2.02 9.51 0.09
CA HIS A 110 0.63 9.94 0.22
C HIS A 110 -0.36 8.81 -0.08
N ASN A 111 -0.10 8.01 -1.13
CA ASN A 111 -0.94 6.87 -1.48
C ASN A 111 -0.92 5.79 -0.38
N GLU A 112 0.24 5.53 0.23
CA GLU A 112 0.37 4.59 1.35
C GLU A 112 -0.42 5.05 2.58
N LEU A 113 -0.33 6.34 2.92
CA LEU A 113 -1.10 6.93 4.01
C LEU A 113 -2.61 6.83 3.76
N LEU A 114 -3.06 7.16 2.54
CA LEU A 114 -4.47 7.02 2.16
C LEU A 114 -4.95 5.57 2.22
N ALA A 115 -4.16 4.62 1.71
CA ALA A 115 -4.48 3.21 1.78
C ALA A 115 -4.63 2.74 3.24
N SER A 116 -3.71 3.14 4.10
CA SER A 116 -3.71 2.80 5.52
C SER A 116 -4.92 3.40 6.26
N ALA A 117 -5.27 4.65 5.95
CA ALA A 117 -6.43 5.32 6.52
C ALA A 117 -7.74 4.62 6.15
N MET A 118 -7.89 4.19 4.89
CA MET A 118 -9.07 3.42 4.46
C MET A 118 -9.16 2.06 5.14
N GLU A 119 -8.04 1.37 5.36
CA GLU A 119 -8.02 0.10 6.11
C GLU A 119 -8.50 0.29 7.54
N LEU A 120 -8.04 1.35 8.20
CA LEU A 120 -8.46 1.67 9.56
C LEU A 120 -9.95 2.01 9.63
N GLU A 121 -10.45 2.81 8.68
CA GLU A 121 -11.87 3.17 8.61
C GLU A 121 -12.74 1.92 8.40
N ARG A 122 -12.31 1.01 7.51
CA ARG A 122 -12.98 -0.27 7.27
C ARG A 122 -13.01 -1.14 8.53
N ALA A 123 -11.90 -1.28 9.23
CA ALA A 123 -11.85 -2.01 10.49
C ALA A 123 -12.80 -1.39 11.55
N GLY A 124 -12.87 -0.07 11.62
CA GLY A 124 -13.80 0.65 12.50
C GLY A 124 -15.27 0.47 12.11
N HIS A 125 -15.59 0.35 10.83
CA HIS A 125 -16.95 0.01 10.37
C HIS A 125 -17.33 -1.43 10.70
N GLU A 126 -16.41 -2.38 10.47
CA GLU A 126 -16.64 -3.79 10.78
C GLU A 126 -16.91 -4.00 12.28
N ALA A 127 -16.13 -3.36 13.15
CA ALA A 127 -16.33 -3.40 14.60
C ALA A 127 -17.70 -2.82 15.01
N ARG A 128 -18.13 -1.72 14.39
CA ARG A 128 -19.45 -1.13 14.63
C ARG A 128 -20.57 -2.05 14.15
N ARG A 129 -20.42 -2.71 13.00
CA ARG A 129 -21.38 -3.67 12.48
C ARG A 129 -21.57 -4.84 13.45
N GLN A 130 -20.46 -5.44 13.90
CA GLN A 130 -20.51 -6.55 14.87
C GLN A 130 -21.16 -6.13 16.20
N SER A 131 -20.90 -4.90 16.66
CA SER A 131 -21.54 -4.36 17.86
C SER A 131 -23.05 -4.21 17.70
N LEU A 132 -23.51 -3.72 16.54
CA LEU A 132 -24.94 -3.61 16.24
C LEU A 132 -25.60 -4.98 16.09
N GLU A 133 -24.97 -5.93 15.40
CA GLU A 133 -25.46 -7.30 15.27
C GLU A 133 -25.68 -7.95 16.65
N ARG A 134 -24.71 -7.80 17.57
CA ARG A 134 -24.88 -8.29 18.96
C ARG A 134 -26.06 -7.65 19.67
N ARG A 135 -26.21 -6.32 19.57
CA ARG A 135 -27.33 -5.61 20.20
C ARG A 135 -28.68 -6.02 19.63
N ILE A 136 -28.76 -6.26 18.32
CA ILE A 136 -29.96 -6.77 17.67
C ILE A 136 -30.29 -8.16 18.22
N SER A 137 -29.32 -9.09 18.25
CA SER A 137 -29.55 -10.43 18.80
C SER A 137 -29.97 -10.41 20.27
N GLU A 138 -29.40 -9.51 21.08
CA GLU A 138 -29.82 -9.31 22.48
C GLU A 138 -31.27 -8.79 22.59
N LEU A 139 -31.66 -7.86 21.71
CA LEU A 139 -33.02 -7.34 21.65
C LEU A 139 -34.01 -8.40 21.17
N GLU A 140 -33.68 -9.16 20.13
CA GLU A 140 -34.47 -10.29 19.63
C GLU A 140 -34.70 -11.33 20.73
N ALA A 141 -33.64 -11.72 21.45
CA ALA A 141 -33.75 -12.65 22.58
C ALA A 141 -34.65 -12.11 23.71
N ARG A 142 -34.60 -10.80 23.98
CA ARG A 142 -35.49 -10.16 24.97
C ARG A 142 -36.94 -10.15 24.52
N ILE A 143 -37.20 -9.84 23.25
CA ILE A 143 -38.55 -9.84 22.68
C ILE A 143 -39.14 -11.25 22.75
N SER A 144 -38.42 -12.27 22.27
CA SER A 144 -38.90 -13.66 22.34
C SER A 144 -39.18 -14.13 23.78
N LYS A 145 -38.41 -13.66 24.77
CA LYS A 145 -38.66 -13.94 26.19
C LYS A 145 -39.93 -13.27 26.73
N LEU A 146 -40.27 -12.09 26.22
CA LEU A 146 -41.50 -11.37 26.58
C LEU A 146 -42.72 -12.00 25.90
N GLU A 147 -42.63 -12.31 24.61
CA GLU A 147 -43.69 -12.98 23.86
C GLU A 147 -43.98 -14.39 24.38
N GLY A 148 -42.95 -15.14 24.80
CA GLY A 148 -43.11 -16.43 25.46
C GLY A 148 -43.74 -16.36 26.86
N ARG A 149 -43.76 -15.18 27.50
CA ARG A 149 -44.47 -14.92 28.76
C ARG A 149 -45.94 -14.56 28.56
N ASP A 150 -46.27 -13.90 27.45
CA ASP A 150 -47.65 -13.56 27.12
C ASP A 150 -48.43 -14.76 26.55
N GLY A 151 -47.74 -15.75 25.98
CA GLY A 151 -48.32 -17.04 25.57
C GLY A 151 -48.58 -18.05 26.70
N SER A 152 -48.24 -17.72 27.96
CA SER A 152 -48.42 -18.60 29.12
C SER A 152 -49.47 -18.09 30.12
N LEU A 153 -50.50 -17.39 29.65
CA LEU A 153 -51.69 -17.13 30.44
C LEU A 153 -52.64 -18.34 30.34
N PRO A 154 -53.01 -18.98 31.48
CA PRO A 154 -53.96 -20.10 31.52
C PRO A 154 -55.39 -19.70 31.13
#